data_AF-A0AAV2S584-F1
#
_entry.id   AF-A0AAV2S584-F1
#
_cell.length_a   1.000
_cell.length_b   1.000
_cell.length_c   1.000
_cell.angle_alpha   90.00
_cell.angle_beta   90.00
_cell.angle_gamma   90.00
#
_symmetry.space_group_name_H-M   'P 1'
#
loop_
_entity.id
_entity.type
_entity.pdbx_description
1 polymer ?
#
loop_
_entity_poly.entity_id
_entity_poly.type
_entity_poly.pdbx_seq_one_letter_code
_entity_poly.pdbx_strand_id
1 'polypeptide(L)'
;KLDAAIFVDTDMIFLRAPGDLWPEFEHFTDQAMVGMVPCRTNSSKQLDKKCWNSGLILFNITLLKDFPGGWTQANLEVLAHLKPYGDQEILSNLFKKIPMYLHEVSCEWNYRRTQCQEGV
;
A
#
# COMPACT_ATOMS: atom_id res chain seq x y z
N LYS A 1 2.23 22.89 -5.92
CA LYS A 1 2.73 21.58 -6.41
C LYS A 1 2.36 20.56 -5.33
N LEU A 2 1.89 19.37 -5.69
CA LEU A 2 1.48 18.34 -4.72
C LEU A 2 2.63 17.34 -4.55
N ASP A 3 3.13 17.20 -3.32
CA ASP A 3 4.36 16.46 -3.00
C ASP A 3 4.07 15.10 -2.33
N ALA A 4 2.95 15.01 -1.61
CA ALA A 4 2.45 13.77 -1.03
C ALA A 4 0.91 13.79 -0.96
N ALA A 5 0.31 12.61 -0.86
CA ALA A 5 -1.12 12.44 -0.61
C ALA A 5 -1.38 11.18 0.21
N ILE A 6 -2.47 11.18 0.96
CA ILE A 6 -2.96 10.01 1.67
C ILE A 6 -4.34 9.67 1.11
N PHE A 7 -4.50 8.46 0.63
CA PHE A 7 -5.77 7.88 0.23
C PHE A 7 -6.33 7.05 1.38
N VAL A 8 -7.62 7.20 1.64
CA VAL A 8 -8.38 6.46 2.66
C VAL A 8 -9.72 6.01 2.07
N ASP A 9 -10.11 4.76 2.35
CA ASP A 9 -11.43 4.26 1.99
C ASP A 9 -12.52 5.03 2.75
N THR A 10 -13.70 5.14 2.14
CA THR A 10 -14.85 5.85 2.72
C THR A 10 -15.51 5.12 3.89
N ASP A 11 -15.17 3.85 4.10
CA ASP A 11 -15.68 3.02 5.21
C ASP A 11 -14.73 3.00 6.42
N MET A 12 -13.72 3.87 6.44
CA MET A 12 -12.81 4.05 7.58
C MET A 12 -13.40 4.94 8.67
N ILE A 13 -13.08 4.58 9.92
CA ILE A 13 -13.36 5.41 11.10
C ILE A 13 -12.01 5.80 11.73
N PHE A 14 -11.80 7.10 11.89
CA PHE A 14 -10.60 7.62 12.55
C PHE A 14 -10.78 7.61 14.08
N LEU A 15 -9.88 6.92 14.77
CA LEU A 15 -9.81 6.88 16.25
C LEU A 15 -8.81 7.90 16.83
N ARG A 16 -8.00 8.52 15.97
CA ARG A 16 -7.09 9.63 16.27
C ARG A 16 -7.11 10.66 15.15
N ALA A 17 -6.42 11.78 15.31
CA ALA A 17 -6.40 12.82 14.29
C ALA A 17 -5.80 12.28 12.98
N PRO A 18 -6.45 12.47 11.81
CA PRO A 18 -5.89 12.03 10.54
C PRO A 18 -4.52 12.65 10.23
N GLY A 19 -4.26 13.84 10.80
CA GLY A 19 -2.98 14.53 10.68
C GLY A 19 -1.80 13.73 11.27
N ASP A 20 -2.06 12.82 12.20
CA ASP A 20 -1.02 12.00 12.81
C ASP A 20 -0.43 10.97 11.84
N LEU A 21 -1.01 10.77 10.65
CA LEU A 21 -0.48 9.90 9.59
C LEU A 21 0.70 10.52 8.86
N TRP A 22 0.79 11.86 8.80
CA TRP A 22 1.82 12.54 8.00
C TRP A 22 3.26 12.23 8.44
N PRO A 23 3.58 12.11 9.74
CA PRO A 23 4.89 11.67 10.19
C PRO A 23 5.32 10.30 9.65
N GLU A 24 4.42 9.42 9.20
CA GLU A 24 4.82 8.13 8.62
C GLU A 24 5.68 8.27 7.36
N PHE A 25 5.57 9.37 6.62
CA PHE A 25 6.46 9.64 5.49
C PHE A 25 7.92 9.82 5.91
N GLU A 26 8.21 10.14 7.17
CA GLU A 26 9.58 10.28 7.70
C GLU A 26 10.25 8.90 7.88
N HIS A 27 9.48 7.82 7.94
CA HIS A 27 9.97 6.44 8.03
C HIS A 27 10.21 5.81 6.65
N PHE A 28 9.87 6.51 5.56
CA PHE A 28 10.11 6.02 4.21
C PHE A 28 11.62 5.99 3.94
N THR A 29 12.07 4.95 3.25
CA THR A 29 13.42 4.98 2.67
C THR A 29 13.46 5.98 1.52
N ASP A 30 14.65 6.37 1.09
CA ASP A 30 14.85 7.29 -0.05
C ASP A 30 14.24 6.78 -1.37
N GLN A 31 13.88 5.50 -1.45
CA GLN A 31 13.26 4.87 -2.61
C GLN A 31 11.77 4.58 -2.44
N ALA A 32 11.27 4.54 -1.20
CA ALA A 32 9.88 4.19 -0.95
C ALA A 32 8.96 5.31 -1.46
N MET A 33 8.11 4.98 -2.43
CA MET A 33 7.18 5.94 -3.05
C MET A 33 5.73 5.71 -2.63
N VAL A 34 5.43 4.53 -2.09
CA VAL A 34 4.11 4.16 -1.58
C VAL A 34 4.27 3.56 -0.18
N GLY A 35 3.34 3.87 0.73
CA GLY A 35 3.18 3.21 2.01
C GLY A 35 1.83 2.50 2.09
N MET A 36 1.82 1.23 2.49
CA MET A 36 0.59 0.45 2.68
C MET A 36 0.69 -0.46 3.89
N VAL A 37 -0.45 -0.82 4.45
CA VAL A 37 -0.54 -1.76 5.58
C VAL A 37 -0.53 -3.20 5.06
N PRO A 38 0.31 -4.10 5.60
CA PRO A 38 0.28 -5.51 5.26
C PRO A 38 -1.11 -6.13 5.47
N CYS A 39 -1.54 -7.01 4.57
CA CYS A 39 -2.77 -7.78 4.73
C CYS A 39 -2.52 -9.26 4.95
N ARG A 40 -3.53 -9.95 5.47
CA ARG A 40 -3.58 -11.39 5.58
C ARG A 40 -4.44 -11.99 4.48
N THR A 41 -3.94 -13.05 3.85
CA THR A 41 -4.71 -13.84 2.89
C THR A 41 -5.52 -14.90 3.63
N ASN A 42 -6.85 -14.91 3.42
CA ASN A 42 -7.76 -15.86 4.11
C ASN A 42 -7.70 -17.29 3.55
N SER A 43 -6.78 -17.61 2.64
CA SER A 43 -6.67 -18.95 2.07
C SER A 43 -5.63 -19.76 2.83
N SER A 44 -6.05 -20.86 3.45
CA SER A 44 -5.17 -21.89 4.02
C SER A 44 -4.17 -22.48 3.02
N LYS A 45 -4.34 -22.21 1.71
CA LYS A 45 -3.42 -22.56 0.62
C LYS A 45 -2.45 -21.45 0.21
N GLN A 46 -2.50 -20.27 0.83
CA GLN A 46 -1.73 -19.08 0.44
C GLN A 46 -1.03 -18.38 1.61
N LEU A 47 -0.59 -19.15 2.62
CA LEU A 47 0.13 -18.65 3.80
C LEU A 47 1.33 -17.75 3.43
N ASP A 48 1.91 -17.94 2.23
CA ASP A 48 3.12 -17.23 1.79
C ASP A 48 2.86 -16.08 0.79
N LYS A 49 1.60 -15.76 0.44
CA LYS A 49 1.31 -14.71 -0.54
C LYS A 49 1.25 -13.36 0.16
N LYS A 50 2.41 -12.69 0.31
CA LYS A 50 2.52 -11.30 0.82
C LYS A 50 1.47 -10.40 0.13
N CYS A 51 0.78 -9.56 0.88
CA CYS A 51 -0.22 -8.66 0.32
C CYS A 51 -0.31 -7.40 1.17
N TRP A 52 -0.90 -6.35 0.61
CA TRP A 52 -1.12 -5.08 1.30
C TRP A 52 -2.55 -4.60 1.08
N ASN A 53 -3.15 -3.98 2.09
CA ASN A 53 -4.51 -3.48 2.02
C ASN A 53 -4.55 -2.10 1.36
N SER A 54 -5.43 -1.90 0.37
CA SER A 54 -5.57 -0.64 -0.36
C SER A 54 -6.44 0.40 0.33
N GLY A 55 -7.06 0.08 1.47
CA GLY A 55 -7.92 1.04 2.17
C GLY A 55 -7.17 2.22 2.78
N LEU A 56 -5.86 2.10 3.00
CA LEU A 56 -4.97 3.21 3.36
C LEU A 56 -3.74 3.14 2.47
N ILE A 57 -3.49 4.21 1.72
CA ILE A 57 -2.30 4.32 0.86
C ILE A 57 -1.66 5.69 1.05
N LEU A 58 -0.39 5.71 1.43
CA LEU A 58 0.43 6.90 1.51
C LEU A 58 1.22 7.02 0.22
N PHE A 59 1.05 8.10 -0.54
CA PHE A 59 1.77 8.35 -1.79
C PHE A 59 2.80 9.47 -1.58
N ASN A 60 4.08 9.14 -1.75
CA ASN A 60 5.12 10.14 -1.99
C ASN A 60 5.08 10.49 -3.48
N ILE A 61 4.27 11.51 -3.79
CA ILE A 61 3.97 11.92 -5.16
C ILE A 61 5.21 12.46 -5.87
N THR A 62 6.16 13.02 -5.14
CA THR A 62 7.45 13.46 -5.70
C THR A 62 8.18 12.28 -6.35
N LEU A 63 8.42 11.18 -5.60
CA LEU A 63 9.08 10.00 -6.15
C LEU A 63 8.22 9.25 -7.18
N LEU A 64 6.90 9.22 -6.97
CA LEU A 64 5.97 8.54 -7.88
C LEU A 64 6.00 9.13 -9.30
N LYS A 65 6.20 10.45 -9.43
CA LYS A 65 6.31 11.16 -10.72
C LYS A 65 7.57 10.77 -11.49
N ASP A 66 8.65 10.48 -10.77
CA ASP A 66 9.96 10.14 -11.35
C ASP A 66 10.19 8.62 -11.41
N PHE A 67 9.15 7.82 -11.13
CA PHE A 67 9.23 6.38 -11.11
C PHE A 67 9.68 5.83 -12.49
N PRO A 68 10.75 5.01 -12.56
CA PRO A 68 11.27 4.49 -13.82
C PRO A 68 10.23 3.70 -14.62
N GLY A 69 10.05 4.06 -15.90
CA GLY A 69 9.03 3.46 -16.77
C GLY A 69 7.62 4.01 -16.55
N GLY A 70 7.39 4.87 -15.55
CA GLY A 70 6.13 5.55 -15.29
C GLY A 70 5.14 4.72 -14.47
N TRP A 71 4.54 5.36 -13.47
CA TRP A 71 3.62 4.71 -12.52
C TRP A 71 2.43 4.03 -13.23
N THR A 72 1.79 4.74 -14.15
CA THR A 72 0.61 4.24 -14.86
C THR A 72 0.94 3.01 -15.71
N GLN A 73 2.05 3.05 -16.44
CA GLN A 73 2.47 1.95 -17.31
C GLN A 73 2.76 0.68 -16.50
N ALA A 74 3.47 0.81 -15.37
CA ALA A 74 3.75 -0.34 -14.51
C ALA A 74 2.48 -0.99 -13.93
N ASN A 75 1.47 -0.21 -13.58
CA ASN A 75 0.17 -0.74 -13.14
C ASN A 75 -0.58 -1.44 -14.29
N LEU A 76 -0.57 -0.86 -15.50
CA LEU A 76 -1.21 -1.45 -16.68
C LEU A 76 -0.55 -2.78 -17.09
N GLU A 77 0.77 -2.89 -16.97
CA GLU A 77 1.50 -4.13 -17.23
C GLU A 77 1.11 -5.24 -16.25
N VAL A 78 0.93 -4.92 -14.97
CA VAL A 78 0.44 -5.88 -13.99
C VAL A 78 -1.00 -6.29 -14.30
N LEU A 79 -1.86 -5.32 -14.62
CA LEU A 79 -3.26 -5.57 -14.97
C LEU A 79 -3.41 -6.48 -16.20
N ALA A 80 -2.55 -6.33 -17.21
CA ALA A 80 -2.59 -7.15 -18.43
C ALA A 80 -2.38 -8.65 -18.18
N HIS A 81 -1.74 -9.03 -17.07
CA HIS A 81 -1.43 -10.41 -16.70
C HIS A 81 -2.33 -10.97 -15.61
N LEU A 82 -3.34 -10.21 -15.17
CA LEU A 82 -4.27 -10.60 -14.12
C LEU A 82 -5.70 -10.60 -14.67
N LYS A 83 -6.52 -11.54 -14.20
CA LYS A 83 -7.98 -11.34 -14.28
C LYS A 83 -8.32 -10.09 -13.45
N PRO A 84 -9.35 -9.31 -13.82
CA PRO A 84 -9.62 -8.05 -13.13
C PRO A 84 -9.90 -8.30 -11.65
N TYR A 85 -8.98 -7.85 -10.83
CA TYR A 85 -9.09 -7.74 -9.40
C TYR A 85 -8.79 -6.27 -9.05
N GLY A 86 -9.32 -5.80 -7.92
CA GLY A 86 -9.22 -4.38 -7.54
C GLY A 86 -7.78 -3.88 -7.38
N ASP A 87 -7.67 -2.59 -7.09
CA ASP A 87 -6.42 -1.89 -6.79
C ASP A 87 -5.47 -2.69 -5.86
N GLN A 88 -6.00 -3.34 -4.82
CA GLN A 88 -5.24 -4.14 -3.86
C GLN A 88 -4.39 -5.21 -4.54
N GLU A 89 -4.93 -5.91 -5.53
CA GLU A 89 -4.24 -7.00 -6.19
C GLU A 89 -3.24 -6.49 -7.22
N ILE A 90 -3.56 -5.40 -7.93
CA ILE A 90 -2.62 -4.74 -8.85
C ILE A 90 -1.39 -4.28 -8.06
N LEU A 91 -1.60 -3.50 -7.00
CA LEU A 91 -0.51 -2.96 -6.18
C LEU A 91 0.29 -4.08 -5.49
N SER A 92 -0.39 -5.08 -4.93
CA SER A 92 0.31 -6.21 -4.30
C SER A 92 1.15 -7.02 -5.27
N ASN A 93 0.72 -7.20 -6.52
CA ASN A 93 1.54 -7.90 -7.53
C ASN A 93 2.68 -7.03 -8.06
N LEU A 94 2.48 -5.71 -8.16
CA LEU A 94 3.53 -4.77 -8.51
C LEU A 94 4.65 -4.77 -7.45
N PHE A 95 4.33 -4.50 -6.20
CA PHE A 95 5.33 -4.35 -5.14
C PHE A 95 6.02 -5.64 -4.72
N LYS A 96 5.47 -6.81 -5.05
CA LYS A 96 6.24 -8.08 -4.98
C LYS A 96 7.46 -8.09 -5.90
N LYS A 97 7.34 -7.48 -7.08
CA LYS A 97 8.43 -7.41 -8.06
C LYS A 97 9.43 -6.30 -7.72
N ILE A 98 8.98 -5.26 -7.03
CA ILE A 98 9.75 -4.05 -6.75
C ILE A 98 9.59 -3.57 -5.28
N PRO A 99 9.94 -4.41 -4.29
CA PRO A 99 9.61 -4.16 -2.88
C PRO A 99 10.29 -2.92 -2.30
N MET A 100 11.42 -2.48 -2.85
CA MET A 100 12.14 -1.27 -2.38
C MET A 100 11.34 0.03 -2.52
N TYR A 101 10.31 0.06 -3.37
CA TYR A 101 9.45 1.23 -3.55
C TYR A 101 8.24 1.25 -2.60
N LEU A 102 8.11 0.26 -1.73
CA LEU A 102 7.03 0.14 -0.76
C LEU A 102 7.56 0.24 0.68
N HIS A 103 6.93 1.09 1.47
CA HIS A 103 7.06 1.12 2.93
C HIS A 103 5.87 0.39 3.58
N GLU A 104 6.15 -0.50 4.53
CA GLU A 104 5.09 -1.20 5.27
C GLU A 104 4.67 -0.36 6.46
N VAL A 105 3.46 0.19 6.39
CA VAL A 105 2.88 1.03 7.45
C VAL A 105 2.35 0.12 8.57
N SER A 106 2.48 0.57 9.82
CA SER A 106 1.93 -0.13 11.00
C SER A 106 0.45 -0.48 10.81
N CYS A 107 0.07 -1.69 11.21
CA CYS A 107 -1.29 -2.17 11.01
C CYS A 107 -2.33 -1.36 11.79
N GLU A 108 -1.92 -0.65 12.85
CA GLU A 108 -2.79 0.22 13.65
C GLU A 108 -3.47 1.32 12.81
N TRP A 109 -2.83 1.70 11.69
CA TRP A 109 -3.31 2.75 10.81
C TRP A 109 -4.43 2.32 9.88
N ASN A 110 -4.54 1.01 9.61
CA ASN A 110 -5.63 0.41 8.85
C ASN A 110 -6.06 -0.87 9.56
N TYR A 111 -6.52 -0.69 10.80
CA TYR A 111 -6.78 -1.80 11.70
C TYR A 111 -7.91 -2.69 11.19
N ARG A 112 -7.60 -3.96 10.99
CA ARG A 112 -8.57 -5.05 10.88
C ARG A 112 -8.23 -6.11 11.90
N ARG A 113 -9.22 -6.61 12.65
CA ARG A 113 -9.01 -7.62 13.70
C ARG A 113 -8.16 -8.80 13.21
N THR A 114 -8.49 -9.34 12.04
CA THR A 114 -7.82 -10.49 11.42
C THR A 114 -6.40 -10.23 10.96
N GLN A 115 -6.01 -8.95 10.80
CA GLN A 115 -4.69 -8.50 10.35
C GLN A 115 -3.80 -8.10 11.53
N CYS A 116 -4.36 -7.39 12.53
CA CYS A 116 -3.57 -6.82 13.63
C CYS A 116 -3.47 -7.67 14.89
N GLN A 117 -4.56 -8.33 15.33
CA GLN A 117 -4.55 -9.08 16.59
C GLN A 117 -3.94 -10.47 16.46
N GLU A 118 -3.92 -11.02 15.25
CA GLU A 118 -3.44 -12.38 14.99
C GLU A 118 -2.00 -12.43 14.46
N GLY A 119 -1.29 -11.29 14.49
CA GLY A 119 0.14 -11.17 14.18
C GLY A 119 0.48 -11.31 12.69
N VAL A 120 0.70 -10.18 12.02
CA VAL A 120 1.52 -10.07 10.80
C VAL A 120 2.81 -9.38 11.18
#